data_AF-Q486E9-F1
#
_entry.id   AF-Q486E9-F1
#
_cell.length_a   1.000
_cell.length_b   1.000
_cell.length_c   1.000
_cell.angle_alpha   90.00
_cell.angle_beta   90.00
_cell.angle_gamma   90.00
#
_symmetry.space_group_name_H-M   'P 1'
#
loop_
_entity.id
_entity.type
_entity.pdbx_description
1 polymer ?
#
loop_
_entity_poly.entity_id
_entity_poly.type
_entity_poly.pdbx_seq_one_letter_code
_entity_poly.pdbx_strand_id
1 'polypeptide(L)'
;MSDNINLMTQKIESKFNEIENEIFYGSLFSQWRGSFEVKKVYLKKENDDIKCDLDIRLKNWPGGVSIKVYKHKALAVLPYVKDQQVCKDHLTTQPSPCKYWKDAFYFSNMIDLDQDRYVLLEGNGMTDEDADICLSKLKTHIEEINEILATD
;
A
#
# COMPACT_ATOMS: atom_id res chain seq x y z
N MET A 1 14.37 -12.56 -24.29
CA MET A 1 13.36 -11.65 -23.69
C MET A 1 12.62 -12.30 -22.53
N SER A 2 12.13 -13.54 -22.67
CA SER A 2 11.47 -14.31 -21.60
C SER A 2 12.27 -14.41 -20.30
N ASP A 3 13.57 -14.66 -20.39
CA ASP A 3 14.41 -14.90 -19.21
C ASP A 3 14.66 -13.62 -18.39
N ASN A 4 14.71 -12.47 -19.06
CA ASN A 4 14.88 -11.18 -18.41
C ASN A 4 13.62 -10.79 -17.62
N ILE A 5 12.43 -11.01 -18.20
CA ILE A 5 11.16 -10.75 -17.53
C ILE A 5 10.96 -11.67 -16.32
N ASN A 6 11.35 -12.95 -16.43
CA ASN A 6 11.30 -13.89 -15.31
C ASN A 6 12.25 -13.47 -14.17
N LEU A 7 13.46 -13.00 -14.50
CA LEU A 7 14.40 -12.50 -13.50
C LEU A 7 13.89 -11.22 -12.81
N MET A 8 13.33 -10.28 -13.58
CA MET A 8 12.70 -9.07 -13.01
C MET A 8 11.51 -9.42 -12.10
N THR A 9 10.69 -10.37 -12.52
CA THR A 9 9.59 -10.92 -11.73
C THR A 9 10.06 -11.41 -10.37
N GLN A 10 11.08 -12.24 -10.34
CA GLN A 10 11.66 -12.78 -9.10
C GLN A 10 12.24 -11.69 -8.21
N LYS A 11 12.89 -10.68 -8.80
CA LYS A 11 13.43 -9.54 -8.05
C LYS A 11 12.33 -8.74 -7.35
N ILE A 12 11.28 -8.37 -8.07
CA ILE A 12 10.14 -7.63 -7.51
C ILE A 12 9.45 -8.46 -6.44
N GLU A 13 9.26 -9.76 -6.68
CA GLU A 13 8.67 -10.66 -5.71
C GLU A 13 9.50 -10.75 -4.41
N SER A 14 10.84 -10.81 -4.53
CA SER A 14 11.76 -10.75 -3.40
C SER A 14 11.59 -9.46 -2.60
N LYS A 15 11.55 -8.29 -3.28
CA LYS A 15 11.36 -7.00 -2.61
C LYS A 15 10.03 -6.92 -1.86
N PHE A 16 8.97 -7.45 -2.45
CA PHE A 16 7.68 -7.51 -1.77
C PHE A 16 7.65 -8.48 -0.59
N ASN A 17 8.38 -9.60 -0.66
CA ASN A 17 8.58 -10.49 0.49
C ASN A 17 9.39 -9.81 1.60
N GLU A 18 10.40 -9.01 1.23
CA GLU A 18 11.19 -8.22 2.19
C GLU A 18 10.31 -7.19 2.90
N ILE A 19 9.48 -6.44 2.16
CA ILE A 19 8.49 -5.51 2.75
C ILE A 19 7.54 -6.23 3.71
N GLU A 20 7.00 -7.38 3.29
CA GLU A 20 6.12 -8.19 4.13
C GLU A 20 6.82 -8.68 5.41
N ASN A 21 8.06 -9.15 5.30
CA ASN A 21 8.87 -9.57 6.45
C ASN A 21 9.13 -8.40 7.41
N GLU A 22 9.47 -7.22 6.92
CA GLU A 22 9.68 -6.03 7.75
C GLU A 22 8.41 -5.61 8.50
N ILE A 23 7.23 -5.76 7.90
CA ILE A 23 5.96 -5.49 8.58
C ILE A 23 5.78 -6.39 9.83
N PHE A 24 6.12 -7.67 9.73
CA PHE A 24 5.91 -8.61 10.84
C PHE A 24 7.06 -8.61 11.86
N TYR A 25 8.30 -8.44 11.40
CA TYR A 25 9.50 -8.69 12.20
C TYR A 25 10.37 -7.45 12.39
N GLY A 26 10.26 -6.46 11.51
CA GLY A 26 11.02 -5.21 11.56
C GLY A 26 10.78 -4.41 12.83
N SER A 27 11.77 -3.62 13.24
CA SER A 27 11.67 -2.74 14.42
C SER A 27 10.73 -1.56 14.16
N LEU A 28 10.62 -1.12 12.90
CA LEU A 28 9.81 0.01 12.47
C LEU A 28 8.32 -0.15 12.83
N PHE A 29 7.82 -1.39 12.83
CA PHE A 29 6.42 -1.71 13.10
C PHE A 29 6.20 -2.44 14.43
N SER A 30 7.21 -2.42 15.30
CA SER A 30 7.21 -3.19 16.56
C SER A 30 5.99 -2.93 17.44
N GLN A 31 5.47 -1.70 17.45
CA GLN A 31 4.29 -1.30 18.24
C GLN A 31 2.96 -1.91 17.76
N TRP A 32 2.89 -2.39 16.51
CA TRP A 32 1.67 -2.98 15.93
C TRP A 32 1.78 -4.50 15.71
N ARG A 33 2.83 -5.15 16.23
CA ARG A 33 3.04 -6.59 16.08
C ARG A 33 1.85 -7.39 16.60
N GLY A 34 1.48 -8.43 15.85
CA GLY A 34 0.31 -9.28 16.14
C GLY A 34 -1.04 -8.70 15.68
N SER A 35 -1.09 -7.40 15.36
CA SER A 35 -2.29 -6.70 14.91
C SER A 35 -2.42 -6.60 13.39
N PHE A 36 -1.36 -6.91 12.64
CA PHE A 36 -1.41 -6.89 11.18
C PHE A 36 -2.25 -8.01 10.58
N GLU A 37 -2.98 -7.67 9.52
CA GLU A 37 -3.47 -8.57 8.50
C GLU A 37 -2.86 -8.11 7.16
N VAL A 38 -2.14 -9.01 6.49
CA VAL A 38 -1.52 -8.74 5.18
C VAL A 38 -2.11 -9.72 4.17
N LYS A 39 -2.60 -9.17 3.05
CA LYS A 39 -3.07 -9.95 1.91
C LYS A 39 -2.20 -9.61 0.71
N LYS A 40 -1.41 -10.60 0.29
CA LYS A 40 -0.62 -10.51 -0.94
C LYS A 40 -1.46 -10.95 -2.14
N VAL A 41 -1.53 -10.10 -3.17
CA VAL A 41 -2.13 -10.42 -4.46
C VAL A 41 -1.07 -10.30 -5.55
N TYR A 42 -0.75 -11.42 -6.17
CA TYR A 42 0.23 -11.47 -7.23
C TYR A 42 -0.45 -11.79 -8.56
N LEU A 43 -0.29 -10.91 -9.54
CA LEU A 43 -0.82 -11.09 -10.90
C LEU A 43 0.35 -11.06 -11.87
N LYS A 44 0.74 -12.25 -12.36
CA LYS A 44 2.02 -12.44 -13.03
C LYS A 44 2.23 -11.63 -14.30
N LYS A 45 1.18 -11.30 -15.07
CA LYS A 45 1.35 -10.62 -16.36
C LYS A 45 0.14 -9.81 -16.78
N GLU A 46 0.38 -8.53 -17.03
CA GLU A 46 -0.40 -7.72 -17.96
C GLU A 46 0.60 -7.11 -18.95
N ASN A 47 0.93 -7.85 -20.02
CA ASN A 47 2.04 -7.55 -20.95
C ASN A 47 3.44 -7.63 -20.30
N ASP A 48 4.24 -6.55 -20.41
CA ASP A 48 5.60 -6.41 -19.85
C ASP A 48 5.60 -5.83 -18.42
N ASP A 49 4.43 -5.46 -17.89
CA ASP A 49 4.28 -4.95 -16.53
C ASP A 49 4.00 -6.10 -15.55
N ILE A 50 4.83 -6.18 -14.52
CA ILE A 50 4.65 -7.13 -13.41
C ILE A 50 3.70 -6.48 -12.40
N LYS A 51 2.64 -7.17 -11.96
CA LYS A 51 1.72 -6.65 -10.94
C LYS A 51 1.87 -7.36 -9.60
N CYS A 52 2.10 -6.59 -8.55
CA CYS A 52 2.20 -7.09 -7.18
C CYS A 52 1.55 -6.10 -6.21
N ASP A 53 0.60 -6.59 -5.42
CA ASP A 53 -0.10 -5.80 -4.42
C ASP A 53 0.08 -6.46 -3.04
N LEU A 54 0.35 -5.65 -2.02
CA LEU A 54 0.16 -6.02 -0.62
C LEU A 54 -0.91 -5.11 -0.05
N ASP A 55 -2.03 -5.69 0.36
CA ASP A 55 -3.05 -5.00 1.15
C ASP A 55 -2.76 -5.25 2.63
N ILE A 56 -2.43 -4.19 3.36
CA ILE A 56 -2.03 -4.22 4.76
C ILE A 56 -3.07 -3.50 5.59
N ARG A 57 -3.48 -4.07 6.73
CA ARG A 57 -4.35 -3.39 7.70
C ARG A 57 -4.04 -3.81 9.12
N LEU A 58 -4.51 -3.02 10.07
CA LEU A 58 -4.60 -3.44 11.46
C LEU A 58 -6.00 -4.01 11.78
N LYS A 59 -6.04 -5.06 12.60
CA LYS A 59 -7.27 -5.79 12.98
C LYS A 59 -8.32 -4.91 13.67
N ASN A 60 -7.88 -3.85 14.35
CA ASN A 60 -8.75 -2.91 15.05
C ASN A 60 -9.35 -1.83 14.14
N TRP A 61 -8.89 -1.70 12.90
CA TRP A 61 -9.47 -0.73 11.96
C TRP A 61 -10.85 -1.17 11.48
N PRO A 62 -11.74 -0.20 11.13
CA PRO A 62 -13.01 -0.50 10.48
C PRO A 62 -12.85 -1.41 9.26
N GLY A 63 -13.89 -2.19 8.99
CA GLY A 63 -13.93 -3.08 7.84
C GLY A 63 -13.67 -2.33 6.54
N GLY A 64 -12.80 -2.88 5.70
CA GLY A 64 -12.50 -2.32 4.38
C GLY A 64 -11.41 -1.24 4.36
N VAL A 65 -10.95 -0.73 5.52
CA VAL A 65 -9.80 0.18 5.61
C VAL A 65 -8.51 -0.61 5.46
N SER A 66 -7.63 -0.20 4.55
CA SER A 66 -6.34 -0.84 4.29
C SER A 66 -5.37 0.14 3.66
N ILE A 67 -4.08 -0.17 3.72
CA ILE A 67 -3.03 0.50 2.96
C ILE A 67 -2.53 -0.50 1.92
N LYS A 68 -2.47 -0.09 0.66
CA LYS A 68 -1.91 -0.93 -0.41
C LYS A 68 -0.51 -0.46 -0.75
N VAL A 69 0.47 -1.36 -0.63
CA VAL A 69 1.73 -1.24 -1.39
C VAL A 69 1.46 -1.86 -2.75
N TYR A 70 1.44 -1.01 -3.77
CA TYR A 70 1.00 -1.35 -5.12
C TYR A 70 2.17 -1.24 -6.08
N LYS A 71 2.35 -2.26 -6.90
CA LYS A 71 3.26 -2.23 -8.04
C LYS A 71 2.54 -2.70 -9.28
N HIS A 72 2.56 -1.87 -10.31
CA HIS A 72 2.23 -2.22 -11.70
C HIS A 72 3.18 -1.45 -12.63
N LYS A 73 2.66 -0.46 -13.38
CA LYS A 73 3.47 0.54 -14.10
C LYS A 73 4.31 1.38 -13.16
N ALA A 74 3.73 1.80 -12.05
CA ALA A 74 4.38 2.56 -10.99
C ALA A 74 4.41 1.74 -9.69
N LEU A 75 5.25 2.17 -8.75
CA LEU A 75 5.28 1.73 -7.37
C LEU A 75 4.65 2.85 -6.50
N ALA A 76 3.70 2.49 -5.63
CA ALA A 76 3.00 3.44 -4.79
C ALA A 76 2.58 2.82 -3.44
N VAL A 77 2.37 3.67 -2.45
CA VAL A 77 1.77 3.30 -1.16
C VAL A 77 0.57 4.20 -0.89
N LEU A 78 -0.56 3.59 -0.54
CA LEU A 78 -1.86 4.25 -0.66
C LEU A 78 -2.86 3.75 0.38
N PRO A 79 -3.34 4.63 1.27
CA PRO A 79 -4.43 4.29 2.18
C PRO A 79 -5.77 4.37 1.44
N TYR A 80 -6.61 3.36 1.60
CA TYR A 80 -7.89 3.27 0.94
C TYR A 80 -8.95 2.55 1.78
N VAL A 81 -10.20 2.77 1.41
CA VAL A 81 -11.36 2.07 1.98
C VAL A 81 -12.34 1.65 0.88
N LYS A 82 -12.98 0.50 1.04
CA LYS A 82 -13.99 -0.03 0.10
C LYS A 82 -15.43 0.35 0.43
N ASP A 83 -15.63 1.01 1.57
CA ASP A 83 -16.91 1.52 2.01
C ASP A 83 -16.84 3.05 2.09
N GLN A 84 -17.59 3.73 1.24
CA GLN A 84 -17.63 5.19 1.20
C GLN A 84 -18.18 5.78 2.51
N GLN A 85 -19.03 5.05 3.23
CA GLN A 85 -19.61 5.56 4.47
C GLN A 85 -18.55 5.75 5.55
N VAL A 86 -17.57 4.85 5.62
CA VAL A 86 -16.42 4.96 6.54
C VAL A 86 -15.63 6.27 6.32
N CYS A 87 -15.46 6.70 5.06
CA CYS A 87 -14.87 8.02 4.79
C CYS A 87 -15.72 9.16 5.38
N LYS A 88 -17.05 9.10 5.24
CA LYS A 88 -17.94 10.17 5.73
C LYS A 88 -18.02 10.22 7.25
N ASP A 89 -17.87 9.08 7.89
CA ASP A 89 -17.95 8.96 9.35
C ASP A 89 -16.68 9.50 10.02
N HIS A 90 -15.49 9.26 9.41
CA HIS A 90 -14.21 9.58 10.05
C HIS A 90 -13.41 10.74 9.43
N LEU A 91 -13.61 11.05 8.14
CA LEU A 91 -12.82 12.08 7.46
C LEU A 91 -13.53 13.43 7.49
N THR A 92 -12.74 14.50 7.56
CA THR A 92 -13.24 15.88 7.47
C THR A 92 -13.50 16.33 6.03
N THR A 93 -13.06 15.53 5.06
CA THR A 93 -13.12 15.83 3.62
C THR A 93 -14.11 14.91 2.90
N GLN A 94 -14.59 15.35 1.73
CA GLN A 94 -15.46 14.52 0.91
C GLN A 94 -14.71 13.28 0.39
N PRO A 95 -15.34 12.10 0.38
CA PRO A 95 -14.71 10.89 -0.12
C PRO A 95 -14.22 11.05 -1.56
N SER A 96 -12.92 10.84 -1.77
CA SER A 96 -12.30 10.93 -3.09
C SER A 96 -12.05 9.53 -3.66
N PRO A 97 -12.56 9.18 -4.86
CA PRO A 97 -12.39 7.86 -5.44
C PRO A 97 -10.93 7.60 -5.84
N CYS A 98 -10.46 6.39 -5.61
CA CYS A 98 -9.15 5.96 -6.11
C CYS A 98 -9.18 5.86 -7.63
N LYS A 99 -8.25 6.54 -8.30
CA LYS A 99 -8.24 6.67 -9.78
C LYS A 99 -8.24 5.33 -10.53
N TYR A 100 -7.57 4.32 -9.99
CA TYR A 100 -7.34 3.04 -10.67
C TYR A 100 -8.00 1.84 -9.99
N TRP A 101 -8.67 2.04 -8.85
CA TRP A 101 -9.26 0.96 -8.07
C TRP A 101 -10.76 1.14 -7.98
N LYS A 102 -11.47 0.24 -8.64
CA LYS A 102 -12.93 0.26 -8.65
C LYS A 102 -13.46 0.10 -7.23
N ASP A 103 -14.49 0.88 -6.90
CA ASP A 103 -15.21 0.82 -5.63
C ASP A 103 -14.28 1.01 -4.41
N ALA A 104 -13.26 1.87 -4.56
CA ALA A 104 -12.33 2.24 -3.50
C ALA A 104 -12.18 3.77 -3.42
N PHE A 105 -12.01 4.27 -2.19
CA PHE A 105 -11.84 5.68 -1.88
C PHE A 105 -10.57 5.88 -1.07
N TYR A 106 -9.91 7.02 -1.23
CA TYR A 106 -8.76 7.37 -0.39
C TYR A 106 -9.20 7.57 1.05
N PHE A 107 -8.45 6.98 1.99
CA PHE A 107 -8.70 7.10 3.43
C PHE A 107 -7.54 7.83 4.10
N SER A 108 -7.48 9.15 3.91
CA SER A 108 -6.42 10.03 4.41
C SER A 108 -6.91 11.48 4.39
N ASN A 109 -6.38 12.30 5.30
CA ASN A 109 -6.58 13.74 5.34
C ASN A 109 -5.48 14.51 4.57
N MET A 110 -4.46 13.82 4.05
CA MET A 110 -3.40 14.43 3.25
C MET A 110 -3.96 15.00 1.93
N ILE A 111 -3.39 16.13 1.50
CA ILE A 111 -3.66 16.72 0.19
C ILE A 111 -2.77 16.08 -0.88
N ASP A 112 -3.23 16.10 -2.14
CA ASP A 112 -2.48 15.61 -3.32
C ASP A 112 -2.00 14.15 -3.26
N LEU A 113 -2.84 13.27 -2.72
CA LEU A 113 -2.64 11.81 -2.69
C LEU A 113 -2.40 11.18 -4.07
N ASP A 114 -2.65 11.91 -5.15
CA ASP A 114 -2.44 11.44 -6.52
C ASP A 114 -0.97 11.52 -6.96
N GLN A 115 -0.19 12.45 -6.42
CA GLN A 115 1.25 12.60 -6.67
C GLN A 115 2.09 12.01 -5.52
N ASP A 116 1.72 12.31 -4.28
CA ASP A 116 2.49 11.91 -3.09
C ASP A 116 2.45 10.40 -2.81
N ARG A 117 1.54 9.68 -3.45
CA ARG A 117 1.47 8.22 -3.41
C ARG A 117 2.63 7.52 -4.08
N TYR A 118 3.24 8.14 -5.11
CA TYR A 118 4.21 7.46 -5.93
C TYR A 118 5.55 7.38 -5.20
N VAL A 119 6.12 6.19 -5.22
CA VAL A 119 7.51 5.95 -4.86
C VAL A 119 8.36 5.99 -6.11
N LEU A 120 7.89 5.31 -7.18
CA LEU A 120 8.60 5.22 -8.44
C LEU A 120 7.59 5.21 -9.61
N LEU A 121 7.80 6.05 -10.62
CA LEU A 121 6.93 6.08 -11.81
C LEU A 121 7.15 4.88 -12.74
N GLU A 122 8.39 4.37 -12.78
CA GLU A 122 8.81 3.19 -13.53
C GLU A 122 8.99 2.00 -12.58
N GLY A 123 7.89 1.43 -12.09
CA GLY A 123 7.86 0.46 -11.00
C GLY A 123 8.65 -0.83 -11.25
N ASN A 124 8.95 -1.17 -12.52
CA ASN A 124 9.86 -2.27 -12.87
C ASN A 124 11.32 -2.01 -12.44
N GLY A 125 11.70 -0.75 -12.21
CA GLY A 125 13.02 -0.32 -11.74
C GLY A 125 13.20 -0.32 -10.23
N MET A 126 12.25 -0.90 -9.47
CA MET A 126 12.28 -0.92 -8.01
C MET A 126 13.63 -1.41 -7.45
N THR A 127 14.18 -0.62 -6.54
CA THR A 127 15.43 -0.85 -5.81
C THR A 127 15.15 -1.12 -4.33
N ASP A 128 16.21 -1.33 -3.56
CA ASP A 128 16.15 -1.52 -2.10
C ASP A 128 15.73 -0.21 -1.41
N GLU A 129 16.24 0.93 -1.90
CA GLU A 129 15.85 2.26 -1.41
C GLU A 129 14.36 2.54 -1.63
N ASP A 130 13.80 2.12 -2.77
CA ASP A 130 12.36 2.22 -3.03
C ASP A 130 11.54 1.37 -2.05
N ALA A 131 12.05 0.20 -1.63
CA ALA A 131 11.41 -0.63 -0.62
C ALA A 131 11.40 0.07 0.75
N ASP A 132 12.50 0.71 1.14
CA ASP A 132 12.61 1.49 2.38
C ASP A 132 11.67 2.70 2.37
N ILE A 133 11.53 3.38 1.23
CA ILE A 133 10.56 4.46 1.05
C ILE A 133 9.12 3.92 1.19
N CYS A 134 8.83 2.73 0.63
CA CYS A 134 7.53 2.10 0.81
C CYS A 134 7.22 1.83 2.28
N LEU A 135 8.18 1.28 3.03
CA LEU A 135 8.03 1.00 4.47
C LEU A 135 7.82 2.29 5.28
N SER A 136 8.57 3.34 4.95
CA SER A 136 8.43 4.66 5.58
C SER A 136 7.04 5.26 5.34
N LYS A 137 6.56 5.28 4.08
CA LYS A 137 5.21 5.74 3.74
C LYS A 137 4.12 4.89 4.38
N LEU A 138 4.30 3.56 4.42
CA LEU A 138 3.38 2.65 5.09
C LEU A 138 3.22 3.02 6.56
N LYS A 139 4.33 3.24 7.27
CA LYS A 139 4.30 3.69 8.67
C LYS A 139 3.56 5.01 8.81
N THR A 140 3.87 6.01 7.99
CA THR A 140 3.20 7.31 8.02
C THR A 140 1.68 7.18 7.87
N HIS A 141 1.22 6.36 6.92
CA HIS A 141 -0.21 6.13 6.74
C HIS A 141 -0.85 5.34 7.88
N ILE A 142 -0.14 4.38 8.50
CA ILE A 142 -0.66 3.69 9.69
C ILE A 142 -0.89 4.68 10.83
N GLU A 143 0.07 5.58 11.06
CA GLU A 143 -0.02 6.60 12.11
C GLU A 143 -1.18 7.56 11.84
N GLU A 144 -1.27 8.07 10.61
CA GLU A 144 -2.37 8.94 10.19
C GLU A 144 -3.74 8.28 10.35
N ILE A 145 -3.89 7.02 9.92
CA ILE A 145 -5.15 6.29 10.05
C ILE A 145 -5.51 6.10 11.53
N ASN A 146 -4.53 5.80 12.39
CA ASN A 146 -4.79 5.69 13.82
C ASN A 146 -5.22 7.03 14.44
N GLU A 147 -4.66 8.15 13.98
CA GLU A 147 -5.09 9.48 14.42
C GLU A 147 -6.52 9.79 13.97
N ILE A 148 -6.86 9.50 12.71
CA ILE A 148 -8.22 9.65 12.16
C ILE A 148 -9.24 8.83 12.96
N LEU A 149 -8.88 7.61 13.35
CA LEU A 149 -9.77 6.70 14.07
C LEU A 149 -9.80 6.95 15.59
N ALA A 150 -8.88 7.77 16.13
CA ALA A 150 -8.84 8.12 17.55
C ALA A 150 -9.69 9.34 17.88
N THR A 151 -10.20 10.07 16.87
CA THR A 151 -11.06 11.25 17.04
C THR A 151 -12.56 10.92 17.19
N ASP A 152 -12.91 9.64 17.23
CA ASP A 152 -14.25 9.13 17.58
C ASP A 152 -14.33 8.65 19.04
#